data_AF-A0A2H6BWU5-F1
#
_entry.id   AF-A0A2H6BWU5-F1
#
_cell.length_a   1.000
_cell.length_b   1.000
_cell.length_c   1.000
_cell.angle_alpha   90.00
_cell.angle_beta   90.00
_cell.angle_gamma   90.00
#
_symmetry.space_group_name_H-M   'P 1'
#
loop_
_entity.id
_entity.type
_entity.pdbx_description
1 polymer ?
#
loop_
_entity_poly.entity_id
_entity_poly.type
_entity_poly.pdbx_seq_one_letter_code
_entity_poly.pdbx_strand_id
1 'polypeptide(L)'
;MKVIIDTNVLIAANGRDCPQVTPKCQLRTGQYLRDIKENGIIVIDNQWLILKEYRNKVNQTGQPGIGDAFLKWVLTNQTNSQRCQQVKIHPSEDNSFQEFPDDPQLKKFDPSDRKFVAVALAAQDCPPIINAVDSDWAEFYEALTIYGISIEFLCGEIVSPQTTQAQVPNPP
;
A
#
# COMPACT_ATOMS: atom_id res chain seq x y z
N MET A 1 -16.45 -3.03 -1.19
CA MET A 1 -15.22 -3.20 -0.38
C MET A 1 -14.47 -1.88 -0.34
N LYS A 2 -13.90 -1.48 0.81
CA LYS A 2 -13.04 -0.29 0.93
C LYS A 2 -11.58 -0.70 1.08
N VAL A 3 -10.68 -0.01 0.39
CA VAL A 3 -9.27 -0.36 0.35
C VAL A 3 -8.39 0.88 0.20
N ILE A 4 -7.17 0.79 0.71
CA ILE A 4 -6.08 1.72 0.44
C ILE A 4 -5.12 1.02 -0.51
N ILE A 5 -4.81 1.62 -1.65
CA ILE A 5 -3.95 1.01 -2.66
C ILE A 5 -2.55 1.62 -2.54
N ASP A 6 -1.53 0.82 -2.35
CA ASP A 6 -0.15 1.31 -2.43
C ASP A 6 0.21 1.69 -3.88
N THR A 7 1.10 2.66 -4.05
CA THR A 7 1.60 3.06 -5.37
C THR A 7 2.25 1.89 -6.13
N ASN A 8 2.93 0.98 -5.42
CA ASN A 8 3.58 -0.17 -6.03
C ASN A 8 2.59 -1.12 -6.75
N VAL A 9 1.30 -1.13 -6.37
CA VAL A 9 0.26 -1.92 -7.04
C VAL A 9 -0.01 -1.37 -8.43
N LEU A 10 -0.05 -0.04 -8.57
CA LEU A 10 -0.22 0.60 -9.87
C LEU A 10 1.00 0.37 -10.76
N ILE A 11 2.21 0.45 -10.20
CA ILE A 11 3.46 0.19 -10.92
C ILE A 11 3.51 -1.26 -11.40
N ALA A 12 3.24 -2.23 -10.52
CA ALA A 12 3.24 -3.65 -10.85
C ALA A 12 2.20 -3.99 -11.93
N ALA A 13 1.00 -3.38 -11.88
CA ALA A 13 -0.02 -3.57 -12.90
C ALA A 13 0.38 -3.03 -14.28
N ASN A 14 1.20 -1.98 -14.33
CA ASN A 14 1.76 -1.45 -15.57
C ASN A 14 2.85 -2.37 -16.17
N GLY A 15 3.49 -3.22 -15.36
CA GLY A 15 4.53 -4.16 -15.81
C GLY A 15 5.77 -3.48 -16.38
N ARG A 16 6.09 -2.24 -15.95
CA ARG A 16 7.28 -1.51 -16.40
C ARG A 16 8.47 -1.83 -15.48
N ASP A 17 9.59 -2.24 -16.08
CA ASP A 17 10.97 -2.19 -15.59
C ASP A 17 11.22 -2.48 -14.09
N CYS A 18 10.53 -3.47 -13.52
CA CYS A 18 10.82 -3.96 -12.18
C CYS A 18 11.09 -5.46 -12.23
N PRO A 19 12.35 -5.92 -12.01
CA PRO A 19 12.69 -7.34 -12.02
C PRO A 19 11.88 -8.19 -11.04
N GLN A 20 11.34 -7.57 -9.99
CA GLN A 20 10.57 -8.24 -8.93
C GLN A 20 9.12 -8.53 -9.35
N VAL A 21 8.62 -7.86 -10.40
CA VAL A 21 7.25 -8.03 -10.90
C VAL A 21 7.22 -9.19 -11.88
N THR A 22 6.76 -10.36 -11.41
CA THR A 22 6.50 -11.51 -12.27
C THR A 22 5.25 -11.27 -13.15
N PRO A 23 5.10 -11.97 -14.29
CA PRO A 23 3.87 -11.90 -15.09
C PRO A 23 2.60 -12.24 -14.30
N LYS A 24 2.71 -13.15 -13.32
CA LYS A 24 1.61 -13.49 -12.40
C LYS A 24 1.27 -12.30 -11.48
N CYS A 25 2.27 -11.62 -10.94
CA CYS A 25 2.10 -10.40 -10.14
C CYS A 25 1.40 -9.30 -10.94
N GLN A 26 1.88 -9.02 -12.16
CA GLN A 26 1.26 -8.04 -13.04
C GLN A 26 -0.20 -8.39 -13.37
N LEU A 27 -0.48 -9.66 -13.69
CA LEU A 27 -1.84 -10.10 -13.98
C LEU A 27 -2.77 -9.88 -12.78
N ARG A 28 -2.32 -10.27 -11.57
CA ARG A 28 -3.12 -10.18 -10.36
C ARG A 28 -3.38 -8.73 -9.93
N THR A 29 -2.35 -7.90 -9.92
CA THR A 29 -2.48 -6.46 -9.64
C THR A 29 -3.38 -5.79 -10.66
N GLY A 30 -3.23 -6.12 -11.95
CA GLY A 30 -4.11 -5.62 -13.01
C GLY A 30 -5.57 -6.06 -12.87
N GLN A 31 -5.84 -7.30 -12.46
CA GLN A 31 -7.19 -7.79 -12.16
C GLN A 31 -7.78 -7.07 -10.95
N TYR A 32 -7.02 -6.99 -9.86
CA TYR A 32 -7.45 -6.32 -8.63
C TYR A 32 -7.84 -4.86 -8.86
N LEU A 33 -7.03 -4.09 -9.60
CA LEU A 33 -7.36 -2.70 -9.93
C LEU A 33 -8.62 -2.57 -10.79
N ARG A 34 -8.92 -3.54 -11.67
CA ARG A 34 -10.19 -3.57 -12.42
C ARG A 34 -11.38 -3.83 -11.49
N ASP A 35 -11.25 -4.78 -10.58
CA ASP A 35 -12.32 -5.13 -9.63
C ASP A 35 -12.65 -3.95 -8.70
N ILE A 36 -11.63 -3.20 -8.25
CA ILE A 36 -11.84 -1.97 -7.45
C ILE A 36 -12.58 -0.90 -8.26
N LYS A 37 -12.22 -0.70 -9.53
CA LYS A 37 -12.92 0.29 -10.39
C LYS A 37 -14.39 -0.04 -10.59
N GLU A 38 -14.73 -1.32 -10.61
CA GLU A 38 -16.10 -1.81 -10.83
C GLU A 38 -16.91 -1.84 -9.53
N ASN A 39 -16.33 -2.33 -8.44
CA ASN A 39 -17.07 -2.76 -7.24
C ASN A 39 -16.52 -2.20 -5.92
N GLY A 40 -15.42 -1.43 -5.97
CA GLY A 40 -14.70 -0.93 -4.80
C GLY A 40 -14.96 0.53 -4.46
N ILE A 41 -14.46 0.90 -3.28
CA ILE A 41 -14.29 2.27 -2.80
C ILE A 41 -12.81 2.43 -2.41
N ILE A 42 -12.10 3.37 -3.02
CA ILE A 42 -10.72 3.67 -2.61
C ILE A 42 -10.73 4.67 -1.45
N VAL A 43 -9.80 4.52 -0.50
CA VAL A 43 -9.59 5.48 0.59
C VAL A 43 -8.26 6.20 0.37
N ILE A 44 -8.30 7.53 0.35
CA ILE A 44 -7.14 8.40 0.12
C ILE A 44 -7.11 9.56 1.13
N ASP A 45 -5.96 10.22 1.24
CA ASP A 45 -5.86 11.46 2.01
C ASP A 45 -6.54 12.65 1.30
N ASN A 46 -7.02 13.62 2.08
CA ASN A 46 -7.64 14.84 1.57
C ASN A 46 -6.65 15.96 1.17
N GLN A 47 -5.34 15.70 1.25
CA GLN A 47 -4.25 16.66 0.98
C GLN A 47 -3.45 16.31 -0.29
N TRP A 48 -3.94 15.35 -1.08
CA TRP A 48 -3.32 14.88 -2.32
C TRP A 48 -1.94 14.21 -2.15
N LEU A 49 -1.56 13.75 -0.97
CA LEU A 49 -0.25 13.12 -0.75
C LEU A 49 -0.13 11.81 -1.55
N ILE A 50 -1.12 10.92 -1.46
CA ILE A 50 -1.19 9.66 -2.23
C ILE A 50 -1.31 9.97 -3.73
N LEU A 51 -2.21 10.88 -4.11
CA LEU A 51 -2.43 11.20 -5.53
C LEU A 51 -1.21 11.84 -6.19
N LYS A 52 -0.44 12.67 -5.46
CA LYS A 52 0.83 13.22 -5.95
C LYS A 52 1.84 12.11 -6.19
N GLU A 53 1.95 11.14 -5.28
CA GLU A 53 2.85 10.01 -5.47
C GLU A 53 2.46 9.17 -6.68
N TYR A 54 1.18 8.82 -6.84
CA TYR A 54 0.71 8.13 -8.03
C TYR A 54 1.09 8.89 -9.31
N ARG A 55 0.82 10.19 -9.37
CA ARG A 55 1.15 11.03 -10.54
C ARG A 55 2.65 11.07 -10.85
N ASN A 56 3.50 10.95 -9.83
CA ASN A 56 4.94 10.96 -10.00
C ASN A 56 5.48 9.60 -10.46
N LYS A 57 4.82 8.50 -10.08
CA LYS A 57 5.30 7.13 -10.30
C LYS A 57 4.67 6.44 -11.49
N VAL A 58 3.45 6.84 -11.89
CA VAL A 58 2.77 6.29 -13.07
C VAL A 58 2.53 7.38 -14.11
N ASN A 59 2.66 7.03 -15.38
CA ASN A 59 2.66 8.01 -16.48
C ASN A 59 1.46 7.78 -17.40
N GLN A 60 0.53 8.72 -17.38
CA GLN A 60 -0.71 8.68 -18.18
C GLN A 60 -0.52 9.00 -19.67
N THR A 61 0.70 9.36 -20.10
CA THR A 61 1.00 9.76 -21.48
C THR A 61 1.48 8.58 -22.32
N GLY A 62 1.27 8.64 -23.64
CA GLY A 62 1.68 7.56 -24.56
C GLY A 62 0.67 6.40 -24.59
N GLN A 63 1.14 5.18 -24.35
CA GLN A 63 0.30 3.98 -24.23
C GLN A 63 0.11 3.65 -22.73
N PRO A 64 -0.94 4.17 -22.08
CA PRO A 64 -1.17 3.99 -20.65
C PRO A 64 -1.46 2.53 -20.32
N GLY A 65 -0.79 2.00 -19.30
CA GLY A 65 -1.04 0.69 -18.71
C GLY A 65 -2.24 0.68 -17.76
N ILE A 66 -2.46 -0.46 -17.09
CA ILE A 66 -3.62 -0.65 -16.20
C ILE A 66 -3.54 0.30 -14.99
N GLY A 67 -2.37 0.48 -14.40
CA GLY A 67 -2.15 1.43 -13.30
C GLY A 67 -2.35 2.89 -13.71
N ASP A 68 -1.94 3.25 -14.93
CA ASP A 68 -2.17 4.60 -15.49
C ASP A 68 -3.68 4.86 -15.64
N ALA A 69 -4.42 3.88 -16.16
CA ALA A 69 -5.87 3.95 -16.30
C ALA A 69 -6.60 3.96 -14.94
N PHE A 70 -6.04 3.30 -13.92
CA PHE A 70 -6.55 3.34 -12.55
C PHE A 70 -6.41 4.75 -11.96
N LEU A 71 -5.23 5.37 -12.05
CA LEU A 71 -5.04 6.75 -11.58
C LEU A 71 -6.04 7.72 -12.25
N LYS A 72 -6.25 7.61 -13.57
CA LYS A 72 -7.26 8.43 -14.26
C LYS A 72 -8.66 8.25 -13.68
N TRP A 73 -9.04 7.01 -13.37
CA TRP A 73 -10.32 6.70 -12.73
C TRP A 73 -10.42 7.31 -11.33
N VAL A 74 -9.37 7.21 -10.50
CA VAL A 74 -9.34 7.83 -9.16
C VAL A 74 -9.50 9.35 -9.27
N LEU A 75 -8.75 10.01 -10.15
CA LEU A 75 -8.83 11.46 -10.34
C LEU A 75 -10.23 11.94 -10.76
N THR A 76 -10.94 11.11 -11.53
CA THR A 76 -12.32 11.39 -11.98
C THR A 76 -13.36 11.13 -10.87
N ASN A 77 -13.07 10.20 -9.95
CA ASN A 77 -14.03 9.76 -8.93
C ASN A 77 -13.69 10.24 -7.50
N GLN A 78 -12.62 10.99 -7.29
CA GLN A 78 -12.16 11.37 -5.95
C GLN A 78 -13.20 12.16 -5.12
N THR A 79 -14.16 12.82 -5.76
CA THR A 79 -15.28 13.54 -5.11
C THR A 79 -16.57 12.72 -5.05
N ASN A 80 -16.60 11.52 -5.63
CA ASN A 80 -17.74 10.62 -5.62
C ASN A 80 -17.67 9.71 -4.39
N SER A 81 -18.50 9.97 -3.38
CA SER A 81 -18.52 9.21 -2.12
C SER A 81 -18.88 7.73 -2.26
N GLN A 82 -19.47 7.31 -3.40
CA GLN A 82 -19.73 5.90 -3.70
C GLN A 82 -18.51 5.17 -4.26
N ARG A 83 -17.41 5.89 -4.56
CA ARG A 83 -16.20 5.35 -5.20
C ARG A 83 -14.91 5.74 -4.47
N CYS A 84 -14.92 6.84 -3.74
CA CYS A 84 -13.77 7.36 -3.04
C CYS A 84 -14.18 7.93 -1.67
N GLN A 85 -13.50 7.51 -0.62
CA GLN A 85 -13.53 8.14 0.69
C GLN A 85 -12.24 8.95 0.86
N GLN A 86 -12.39 10.24 1.19
CA GLN A 86 -11.24 11.06 1.59
C GLN A 86 -11.18 11.12 3.11
N VAL A 87 -10.00 10.90 3.66
CA VAL A 87 -9.74 11.03 5.10
C VAL A 87 -8.74 12.14 5.36
N LYS A 88 -8.88 12.80 6.49
CA LYS A 88 -7.93 13.82 6.93
C LYS A 88 -6.84 13.15 7.75
N ILE A 89 -5.60 13.39 7.37
CA ILE A 89 -4.40 13.00 8.14
C ILE A 89 -3.61 14.25 8.51
N HIS A 90 -2.80 14.22 9.55
CA HIS A 90 -2.13 15.40 10.07
C HIS A 90 -0.61 15.22 9.99
N PRO A 91 0.07 15.87 9.01
CA PRO A 91 1.52 15.81 8.91
C PRO A 91 2.20 16.24 10.22
N SER A 92 3.29 15.54 10.57
CA SER A 92 4.18 15.86 11.69
C SER A 92 5.60 16.08 11.17
N GLU A 93 6.55 16.20 12.10
CA GLU A 93 7.98 16.24 11.78
C GLU A 93 8.44 14.92 11.10
N ASP A 94 9.63 14.96 10.49
CA ASP A 94 10.30 13.79 9.88
C ASP A 94 9.48 13.02 8.82
N ASN A 95 8.68 13.73 8.02
CA ASN A 95 7.81 13.15 6.98
C ASN A 95 6.84 12.09 7.54
N SER A 96 6.35 12.30 8.77
CA SER A 96 5.39 11.40 9.41
C SER A 96 4.03 12.09 9.62
N PHE A 97 3.16 11.44 10.39
CA PHE A 97 1.79 11.87 10.65
C PHE A 97 1.45 11.63 12.12
N GLN A 98 0.57 12.46 12.69
CA GLN A 98 0.08 12.27 14.06
C GLN A 98 -0.64 10.93 14.24
N GLU A 99 -1.24 10.41 13.17
CA GLU A 99 -1.90 9.11 13.16
C GLU A 99 -0.91 7.94 13.05
N PHE A 100 0.33 8.17 12.61
CA PHE A 100 1.33 7.11 12.50
C PHE A 100 1.81 6.71 13.90
N PRO A 101 1.94 5.40 14.22
CA PRO A 101 2.31 5.00 15.56
C PRO A 101 3.73 5.40 15.96
N ASP A 102 3.87 5.93 17.18
CA ASP A 102 5.18 6.12 17.81
C ASP A 102 5.66 4.78 18.40
N ASP A 103 6.11 3.89 17.52
CA ASP A 103 6.68 2.58 17.87
C ASP A 103 8.15 2.51 17.44
N PRO A 104 9.10 2.18 18.34
CA PRO A 104 10.50 1.94 17.99
C PRO A 104 10.70 0.91 16.87
N GLN A 105 9.81 -0.09 16.76
CA GLN A 105 9.83 -1.11 15.71
C GLN A 105 9.48 -0.54 14.34
N LEU A 106 8.69 0.54 14.28
CA LEU A 106 8.29 1.21 13.04
C LEU A 106 9.21 2.38 12.67
N LYS A 107 10.24 2.65 13.48
CA LYS A 107 11.16 3.78 13.26
C LYS A 107 11.85 3.74 11.89
N LYS A 108 12.12 2.53 11.38
CA LYS A 108 12.78 2.29 10.10
C LYS A 108 11.83 2.07 8.92
N PHE A 109 10.51 2.01 9.16
CA PHE A 109 9.52 1.91 8.09
C PHE A 109 9.61 3.13 7.17
N ASP A 110 9.57 2.92 5.84
CA ASP A 110 9.73 3.98 4.84
C ASP A 110 8.85 5.20 5.19
N PRO A 111 9.45 6.38 5.44
CA PRO A 111 8.72 7.62 5.64
C PRO A 111 7.70 7.91 4.52
N SER A 112 7.99 7.52 3.28
CA SER A 112 7.06 7.73 2.18
C SER A 112 5.76 6.94 2.36
N ASP A 113 5.81 5.73 2.91
CA ASP A 113 4.64 4.86 3.08
C ASP A 113 3.82 5.12 4.33
N ARG A 114 4.36 5.92 5.27
CA ARG A 114 3.64 6.32 6.51
C ARG A 114 2.29 6.98 6.24
N LYS A 115 2.13 7.62 5.07
CA LYS A 115 0.86 8.23 4.65
C LYS A 115 -0.25 7.19 4.47
N PHE A 116 0.06 5.99 3.98
CA PHE A 116 -0.94 4.93 3.80
C PHE A 116 -1.39 4.37 5.15
N VAL A 117 -0.44 4.18 6.08
CA VAL A 117 -0.73 3.82 7.48
C VAL A 117 -1.59 4.88 8.17
N ALA A 118 -1.23 6.16 8.02
CA ALA A 118 -2.00 7.27 8.58
C ALA A 118 -3.44 7.31 8.03
N VAL A 119 -3.62 7.06 6.72
CA VAL A 119 -4.94 6.97 6.08
C VAL A 119 -5.75 5.79 6.64
N ALA A 120 -5.11 4.63 6.86
CA ALA A 120 -5.77 3.47 7.46
C ALA A 120 -6.27 3.79 8.87
N LEU A 121 -5.40 4.33 9.73
CA LEU A 121 -5.72 4.64 11.13
C LEU A 121 -6.68 5.82 11.30
N ALA A 122 -6.71 6.76 10.34
CA ALA A 122 -7.69 7.86 10.32
C ALA A 122 -9.08 7.43 9.83
N ALA A 123 -9.19 6.33 9.08
CA ALA A 123 -10.45 5.80 8.60
C ALA A 123 -11.16 5.00 9.70
N GLN A 124 -12.44 5.27 9.92
CA GLN A 124 -13.21 4.65 11.02
C GLN A 124 -13.25 3.11 10.95
N ASP A 125 -13.15 2.53 9.76
CA ASP A 125 -13.19 1.10 9.49
C ASP A 125 -11.82 0.47 9.23
N CYS A 126 -10.73 1.23 9.37
CA CYS A 126 -9.34 0.80 9.17
C CYS A 126 -9.18 -0.16 7.97
N PRO A 127 -9.50 0.32 6.75
CA PRO A 127 -9.53 -0.53 5.56
C PRO A 127 -8.14 -1.10 5.26
N PRO A 128 -8.07 -2.29 4.64
CA PRO A 128 -6.79 -2.92 4.36
C PRO A 128 -5.95 -2.09 3.38
N ILE A 129 -4.64 -2.11 3.59
CA ILE A 129 -3.62 -1.59 2.68
C ILE A 129 -3.23 -2.72 1.73
N ILE A 130 -3.28 -2.44 0.43
CA ILE A 130 -2.99 -3.42 -0.60
C ILE A 130 -1.57 -3.18 -1.12
N ASN A 131 -0.72 -4.18 -0.92
CA ASN A 131 0.68 -4.21 -1.36
C ASN A 131 0.85 -5.14 -2.58
N ALA A 132 1.80 -4.81 -3.45
CA ALA A 132 2.30 -5.71 -4.48
C ALA A 132 3.67 -6.28 -4.11
N VAL A 133 4.75 -5.51 -4.30
CA VAL A 133 6.14 -6.00 -4.31
C VAL A 133 7.05 -5.25 -3.35
N ASP A 134 6.51 -4.36 -2.52
CA ASP A 134 7.32 -3.62 -1.57
C ASP A 134 7.45 -4.40 -0.27
N SER A 135 8.69 -4.80 0.02
CA SER A 135 9.05 -5.67 1.12
C SER A 135 8.97 -4.99 2.49
N ASP A 136 8.95 -3.66 2.56
CA ASP A 136 8.81 -2.94 3.83
C ASP A 136 7.50 -3.36 4.52
N TRP A 137 6.41 -3.56 3.76
CA TRP A 137 5.15 -4.05 4.31
C TRP A 137 5.26 -5.43 4.96
N ALA A 138 6.09 -6.32 4.43
CA ALA A 138 6.34 -7.64 5.01
C ALA A 138 7.32 -7.57 6.20
N GLU A 139 8.38 -6.76 6.11
CA GLU A 139 9.36 -6.56 7.18
C GLU A 139 8.70 -6.04 8.46
N PHE A 140 7.78 -5.08 8.32
CA PHE A 140 7.11 -4.44 9.45
C PHE A 140 5.70 -4.98 9.71
N TYR A 141 5.30 -6.09 9.08
CA TYR A 141 3.96 -6.65 9.17
C TYR A 141 3.49 -6.86 10.62
N GLU A 142 4.30 -7.55 11.44
CA GLU A 142 3.96 -7.84 12.83
C GLU A 142 3.73 -6.54 13.63
N ALA A 143 4.64 -5.57 13.50
CA ALA A 143 4.52 -4.28 14.19
C ALA A 143 3.28 -3.49 13.74
N LEU A 144 2.96 -3.47 12.44
CA LEU A 144 1.78 -2.78 11.92
C LEU A 144 0.46 -3.46 12.37
N THR A 145 0.43 -4.79 12.44
CA THR A 145 -0.78 -5.53 12.87
C THR A 145 -1.15 -5.30 14.35
N ILE A 146 -0.17 -4.99 15.22
CA ILE A 146 -0.43 -4.60 16.61
C ILE A 146 -1.34 -3.38 16.69
N TYR A 147 -1.25 -2.47 15.71
CA TYR A 147 -2.09 -1.28 15.61
C TYR A 147 -3.39 -1.49 14.82
N GLY A 148 -3.75 -2.75 14.52
CA GLY A 148 -4.98 -3.11 13.81
C GLY A 148 -4.92 -2.91 12.29
N ILE A 149 -3.74 -2.64 11.73
CA ILE A 149 -3.55 -2.45 10.30
C ILE A 149 -3.57 -3.82 9.62
N SER A 150 -4.45 -3.98 8.64
CA SER A 150 -4.49 -5.16 7.77
C SER A 150 -3.77 -4.87 6.47
N ILE A 151 -2.92 -5.79 6.03
CA ILE A 151 -2.19 -5.69 4.76
C ILE A 151 -2.53 -6.91 3.89
N GLU A 152 -2.85 -6.68 2.62
CA GLU A 152 -3.07 -7.74 1.63
C GLU A 152 -1.96 -7.73 0.57
N PHE A 153 -1.26 -8.84 0.43
CA PHE A 153 -0.15 -9.00 -0.50
C PHE A 153 -0.58 -9.67 -1.81
N LEU A 154 -0.68 -8.89 -2.88
CA LEU A 154 -1.15 -9.39 -4.18
C LEU A 154 -0.10 -10.27 -4.86
N CYS A 155 1.18 -9.89 -4.84
CA CYS A 155 2.22 -10.62 -5.56
C CYS A 155 2.86 -11.76 -4.75
N GLY A 156 2.23 -12.09 -3.61
CA GLY A 156 2.72 -12.97 -2.56
C GLY A 156 3.49 -12.16 -1.52
N GLU A 157 3.38 -12.52 -0.23
CA GLU A 157 4.39 -12.26 0.80
C GLU A 157 3.91 -12.80 2.16
N ILE A 158 4.69 -13.71 2.75
CA ILE A 158 5.21 -13.72 4.14
C ILE A 158 6.42 -14.68 4.10
N VAL A 159 7.66 -14.20 4.18
CA VAL A 159 8.76 -15.04 4.70
C VAL A 159 9.01 -14.54 6.10
N SER A 160 8.42 -15.19 7.09
CA SER A 160 8.79 -14.98 8.49
C SER A 160 10.30 -15.18 8.61
N PRO A 161 11.04 -14.39 9.43
CA PRO A 161 12.40 -14.74 9.78
C PRO A 161 12.38 -16.19 10.25
N GLN A 162 13.21 -17.04 9.66
CA GLN A 162 13.50 -18.32 10.26
C GLN A 162 13.84 -18.02 11.72
N THR A 163 13.06 -18.54 12.65
CA THR A 163 13.56 -18.73 14.00
C THR A 163 14.73 -19.66 13.81
N THR A 164 15.95 -19.12 13.71
CA THR A 164 17.16 -19.92 13.83
C THR A 164 17.05 -20.53 15.21
N GLN A 165 16.54 -21.76 15.27
CA GLN A 165 16.67 -22.58 16.45
C GLN A 165 18.16 -22.59 16.75
N ALA A 166 18.53 -21.92 17.84
CA ALA A 166 19.84 -22.08 18.41
C ALA A 166 20.03 -23.59 18.57
N GLN A 167 20.98 -24.15 17.83
CA GLN A 167 21.48 -25.48 18.09
C GLN A 167 21.97 -25.46 19.53
N VAL A 168 21.19 -26.05 20.42
CA VAL A 168 21.64 -26.41 21.75
C VAL A 168 22.76 -27.42 21.52
N PRO A 169 24.02 -27.15 21.92
CA PRO A 169 25.04 -28.17 21.85
C PRO A 169 24.65 -29.31 22.78
N ASN A 170 24.66 -30.54 22.27
CA ASN A 170 24.43 -31.72 23.10
C ASN A 170 25.46 -31.77 24.23
N PRO A 171 25.04 -31.96 25.50
CA PRO A 171 25.96 -32.26 26.59
C PRO A 171 26.54 -33.69 26.43
N PRO A 172 27.68 -33.99 27.09
CA PRO A 172 28.72 -34.91 26.62
C PRO A 172 28.31 -36.38 26.49
#